data_AF-A0A3A8Z7K5-F1
#
_entry.id   AF-A0A3A8Z7K5-F1
#
_cell.length_a   1.000
_cell.length_b   1.000
_cell.length_c   1.000
_cell.angle_alpha   90.00
_cell.angle_beta   90.00
_cell.angle_gamma   90.00
#
_symmetry.space_group_name_H-M   'P 1'
#
loop_
_entity.id
_entity.type
_entity.pdbx_description
1 polymer ?
#
loop_
_entity_poly.entity_id
_entity_poly.type
_entity_poly.pdbx_seq_one_letter_code
_entity_poly.pdbx_strand_id
1 'polypeptide(L)'
;MKKRSMQLAAVLLAACLALPPMGAAAASGGGEVMIRVGLASSNAHVPTPEMESANLENNNSQGFGWGYRFGYHDGDLDFVELARTERDTISVSVLKTQNLRYDGSRYTSDGSGVLVGCYHIQIPGAFGSYEEAAQTAAQYSGGFVAWIDGAYQVRTGAYASKEAAEAAGIAGTVVGTSSYGMSVVQTGTDRILFQYDCGEDGRLSIQPDVTGAEETRTWFDGYKYRGGFQYHRRTGGDLTVVNVLPLEDYVNGVVCYEMGREWPLEALKAQALCARTYVLKNLGKHDSYGFDICPSASCQAYHGMGSNKPDYGPSETSMQAVAETAGLVVKYNGRLAETFYSSSFGGASEDAKNVWGTDTVTEHPYLRGVTDPYEADVDDRNPRSPWTVRYTAAQLTQQLQNQGLGIGTSVKGLELTYSQLGNVIQAVVHWANGQSSTISASNIRKRFGVDAIRFTVNGAGTGEPADPVQPPAGESIAINGAETVDSLEGKYTISGSGTVSKVGESPYLISGAGEISPFGADGTGSEGIGPDVPVQPGSGTVTVSGDTYTFSGGGFGHQIGMSQFGANAMARRGFTYDEIVTFYFPGVQIQKY
;
A
#
# COMPACT_ATOMS: atom_id res chain seq x y z
N MET A 1 -54.21 24.17 10.50
CA MET A 1 -52.77 24.51 10.61
C MET A 1 -52.48 24.73 12.09
N LYS A 2 -51.70 23.96 12.83
CA LYS A 2 -50.36 23.43 12.55
C LYS A 2 -50.23 22.00 13.11
N LYS A 3 -50.54 21.01 12.26
CA LYS A 3 -50.10 19.61 12.37
C LYS A 3 -48.73 19.40 11.70
N ARG A 4 -47.97 20.48 11.44
CA ARG A 4 -46.76 20.47 10.60
C ARG A 4 -45.43 20.58 11.35
N SER A 5 -45.43 20.66 12.68
CA SER A 5 -44.19 20.83 13.47
C SER A 5 -43.73 19.57 14.22
N MET A 6 -44.54 18.49 14.28
CA MET A 6 -44.14 17.22 14.91
C MET A 6 -43.77 16.10 13.92
N GLN A 7 -43.92 16.32 12.61
CA GLN A 7 -43.50 15.35 11.60
C GLN A 7 -42.06 15.56 11.10
N LEU A 8 -41.44 16.73 11.34
CA LEU A 8 -40.03 16.92 10.99
C LEU A 8 -39.05 16.29 12.00
N ALA A 9 -39.45 16.14 13.27
CA ALA A 9 -38.59 15.52 14.28
C ALA A 9 -38.51 13.99 14.15
N ALA A 10 -39.55 13.34 13.62
CA ALA A 10 -39.56 11.89 13.38
C ALA A 10 -38.90 11.50 12.04
N VAL A 11 -38.89 12.38 11.05
CA VAL A 11 -38.21 12.13 9.75
C VAL A 11 -36.70 12.37 9.85
N LEU A 12 -36.24 13.28 10.75
CA LEU A 12 -34.81 13.45 11.01
C LEU A 12 -34.21 12.35 11.90
N LEU A 13 -35.02 11.64 12.70
CA LEU A 13 -34.55 10.48 13.49
C LEU A 13 -34.53 9.17 12.67
N ALA A 14 -35.32 9.09 11.59
CA ALA A 14 -35.31 7.97 10.64
C ALA A 14 -34.33 8.15 9.46
N ALA A 15 -33.89 9.38 9.18
CA ALA A 15 -32.86 9.67 8.18
C ALA A 15 -31.41 9.57 8.73
N CYS A 16 -31.24 9.29 10.03
CA CYS A 16 -29.94 9.01 10.65
C CYS A 16 -29.63 7.50 10.79
N LEU A 17 -30.41 6.62 10.15
CA LEU A 17 -30.19 5.16 10.16
C LEU A 17 -29.92 4.55 8.76
N ALA A 18 -29.56 5.38 7.77
CA ALA A 18 -29.11 4.90 6.46
C ALA A 18 -27.96 5.76 5.91
N LEU A 19 -27.01 6.11 6.77
CA LEU A 19 -25.66 6.40 6.27
C LEU A 19 -25.05 5.04 5.93
N PRO A 20 -24.54 4.82 4.69
CA PRO A 20 -23.73 3.64 4.43
C PRO A 20 -22.59 3.64 5.45
N PRO A 21 -22.26 2.49 6.06
CA PRO A 21 -21.16 2.44 7.00
C PRO A 21 -19.91 3.00 6.33
N MET A 22 -19.30 4.02 6.92
CA MET A 22 -17.95 4.41 6.57
C MET A 22 -17.05 3.17 6.70
N GLY A 23 -16.51 2.70 5.57
CA GLY A 23 -15.41 1.75 5.53
C GLY A 23 -15.65 0.35 6.08
N ALA A 24 -16.88 -0.17 6.03
CA ALA A 24 -17.06 -1.61 6.27
C ALA A 24 -16.44 -2.39 5.09
N ALA A 25 -15.52 -3.30 5.39
CA ALA A 25 -15.01 -4.24 4.41
C ALA A 25 -16.18 -5.00 3.78
N ALA A 26 -16.28 -4.97 2.45
CA ALA A 26 -17.14 -5.90 1.75
C ALA A 26 -16.56 -7.31 1.94
N ALA A 27 -17.32 -8.15 2.63
CA ALA A 27 -17.04 -9.56 2.73
C ALA A 27 -17.81 -10.24 1.60
N SER A 28 -17.12 -11.04 0.79
CA SER A 28 -17.78 -11.91 -0.19
C SER A 28 -18.80 -12.81 0.52
N GLY A 29 -19.74 -13.41 -0.21
CA GLY A 29 -20.69 -14.39 0.33
C GLY A 29 -20.00 -15.60 0.99
N GLY A 30 -18.70 -15.79 0.76
CA GLY A 30 -17.82 -16.74 1.45
C GLY A 30 -17.19 -16.26 2.76
N GLY A 31 -17.40 -14.99 3.15
CA GLY A 31 -16.85 -14.38 4.37
C GLY A 31 -15.42 -13.83 4.24
N GLU A 32 -14.85 -13.79 3.03
CA GLU A 32 -13.52 -13.24 2.79
C GLU A 32 -13.59 -11.73 2.55
N VAL A 33 -12.72 -10.96 3.20
CA VAL A 33 -12.59 -9.53 2.93
C VAL A 33 -11.95 -9.34 1.55
N MET A 34 -12.63 -8.61 0.68
CA MET A 34 -12.15 -8.31 -0.67
C MET A 34 -11.51 -6.93 -0.73
N ILE A 35 -10.43 -6.80 -1.50
CA ILE A 35 -9.67 -5.57 -1.69
C ILE A 35 -9.75 -5.13 -3.15
N ARG A 36 -9.97 -3.84 -3.39
CA ARG A 36 -9.90 -3.22 -4.72
C ARG A 36 -8.65 -2.35 -4.83
N VAL A 37 -7.69 -2.76 -5.66
CA VAL A 37 -6.44 -2.03 -5.88
C VAL A 37 -6.48 -1.31 -7.23
N GLY A 38 -6.30 0.01 -7.24
CA GLY A 38 -6.33 0.81 -8.48
C GLY A 38 -5.05 0.67 -9.29
N LEU A 39 -5.06 -0.11 -10.36
CA LEU A 39 -3.88 -0.37 -11.18
C LEU A 39 -3.64 0.69 -12.27
N ALA A 40 -4.71 1.29 -12.81
CA ALA A 40 -4.63 2.39 -13.77
C ALA A 40 -5.73 3.42 -13.47
N SER A 41 -5.38 4.69 -13.27
CA SER A 41 -6.33 5.72 -12.84
C SER A 41 -5.80 7.15 -13.03
N SER A 42 -6.71 8.13 -13.02
CA SER A 42 -6.40 9.57 -12.91
C SER A 42 -6.00 10.01 -11.50
N ASN A 43 -5.96 9.09 -10.53
CA ASN A 43 -5.44 9.36 -9.19
C ASN A 43 -3.91 9.54 -9.24
N ALA A 44 -3.41 10.64 -8.66
CA ALA A 44 -1.97 10.98 -8.66
C ALA A 44 -1.06 9.96 -7.93
N HIS A 45 -1.64 9.05 -7.14
CA HIS A 45 -0.92 7.98 -6.45
C HIS A 45 -0.93 6.65 -7.20
N VAL A 46 -1.61 6.57 -8.34
CA VAL A 46 -1.55 5.43 -9.26
C VAL A 46 -0.57 5.77 -10.38
N PRO A 47 0.55 5.04 -10.53
CA PRO A 47 1.57 5.38 -11.53
C PRO A 47 1.09 5.29 -12.98
N THR A 48 0.22 4.31 -13.29
CA THR A 48 -0.31 4.11 -14.63
C THR A 48 -1.57 4.98 -14.82
N PRO A 49 -1.62 5.85 -15.85
CA PRO A 49 -2.80 6.67 -16.12
C PRO A 49 -3.98 5.83 -16.63
N GLU A 50 -5.17 6.43 -16.71
CA GLU A 50 -6.32 5.80 -17.39
C GLU A 50 -5.95 5.41 -18.84
N MET A 51 -6.55 4.32 -19.33
CA MET A 51 -6.13 3.66 -20.56
C MET A 51 -7.25 3.56 -21.59
N GLU A 52 -6.96 3.78 -22.87
CA GLU A 52 -7.95 3.53 -23.95
C GLU A 52 -8.29 2.04 -24.09
N SER A 53 -7.29 1.18 -23.84
CA SER A 53 -7.44 -0.26 -23.78
C SER A 53 -6.54 -0.89 -22.73
N ALA A 54 -6.98 -2.02 -22.18
CA ALA A 54 -6.26 -2.78 -21.17
C ALA A 54 -6.15 -4.24 -21.62
N ASN A 55 -4.92 -4.71 -21.84
CA ASN A 55 -4.65 -6.10 -22.23
C ASN A 55 -4.54 -6.99 -21.00
N LEU A 56 -5.16 -8.16 -21.08
CA LEU A 56 -5.02 -9.26 -20.13
C LEU A 56 -4.49 -10.50 -20.84
N GLU A 57 -3.61 -11.23 -20.17
CA GLU A 57 -3.13 -12.53 -20.65
C GLU A 57 -3.07 -13.56 -19.51
N ASN A 58 -3.74 -14.70 -19.68
CA ASN A 58 -3.64 -15.84 -18.79
C ASN A 58 -2.48 -16.72 -19.25
N ASN A 59 -1.46 -16.88 -18.41
CA ASN A 59 -0.34 -17.76 -18.73
C ASN A 59 -0.68 -19.23 -18.39
N ASN A 60 -1.28 -19.90 -19.36
CA ASN A 60 -1.74 -21.29 -19.22
C ASN A 60 -0.61 -22.34 -19.21
N SER A 61 0.59 -22.00 -19.69
CA SER A 61 1.72 -22.94 -19.81
C SER A 61 2.18 -23.49 -18.45
N GLN A 62 1.82 -22.79 -17.37
CA GLN A 62 2.12 -23.14 -15.99
C GLN A 62 0.85 -23.52 -15.18
N GLY A 63 -0.31 -23.66 -15.84
CA GLY A 63 -1.56 -24.09 -15.21
C GLY A 63 -2.34 -23.00 -14.45
N PHE A 64 -2.02 -21.71 -14.66
CA PHE A 64 -2.59 -20.60 -13.87
C PHE A 64 -3.95 -20.06 -14.35
N GLY A 65 -4.83 -20.95 -14.77
CA GLY A 65 -6.16 -20.63 -15.33
C GLY A 65 -6.22 -20.72 -16.86
N TRP A 66 -7.44 -20.79 -17.38
CA TRP A 66 -7.76 -20.87 -18.82
C TRP A 66 -8.94 -19.95 -19.10
N GLY A 67 -9.14 -19.50 -20.34
CA GLY A 67 -10.32 -18.71 -20.71
C GLY A 67 -10.57 -17.48 -19.82
N TYR A 68 -11.74 -16.87 -19.96
CA TYR A 68 -12.18 -15.76 -19.13
C TYR A 68 -13.67 -15.88 -18.83
N ARG A 69 -14.05 -15.41 -17.64
CA ARG A 69 -15.43 -15.15 -17.23
C ARG A 69 -15.63 -13.65 -17.22
N PHE A 70 -16.72 -13.18 -17.79
CA PHE A 70 -17.12 -11.78 -17.84
C PHE A 70 -18.38 -11.58 -17.01
N GLY A 71 -18.46 -10.47 -16.30
CA GLY A 71 -19.54 -10.25 -15.35
C GLY A 71 -19.44 -8.89 -14.68
N TYR A 72 -19.92 -8.83 -13.44
CA TYR A 72 -19.73 -7.72 -12.52
C TYR A 72 -19.53 -8.28 -11.12
N HIS A 73 -19.05 -7.45 -10.20
CA HIS A 73 -19.10 -7.79 -8.77
C HIS A 73 -20.33 -7.10 -8.16
N ASP A 74 -21.08 -7.80 -7.31
CA ASP A 74 -22.22 -7.23 -6.60
C ASP A 74 -21.79 -6.35 -5.40
N GLY A 75 -22.74 -5.97 -4.54
CA GLY A 75 -22.48 -5.11 -3.38
C GLY A 75 -21.55 -5.73 -2.33
N ASP A 76 -21.48 -7.06 -2.28
CA ASP A 76 -20.62 -7.82 -1.37
C ASP A 76 -19.28 -8.20 -2.04
N LEU A 77 -19.06 -7.70 -3.26
CA LEU A 77 -17.95 -8.05 -4.13
C LEU A 77 -17.92 -9.54 -4.54
N ASP A 78 -19.08 -10.19 -4.58
CA ASP A 78 -19.22 -11.50 -5.20
C ASP A 78 -19.30 -11.37 -6.72
N PHE A 79 -18.57 -12.23 -7.43
CA PHE A 79 -18.57 -12.21 -8.89
C PHE A 79 -19.85 -12.84 -9.45
N VAL A 80 -20.62 -12.03 -10.16
CA VAL A 80 -21.81 -12.44 -10.91
C VAL A 80 -21.42 -12.64 -12.37
N GLU A 81 -21.36 -13.90 -12.79
CA GLU A 81 -21.02 -14.26 -14.17
C GLU A 81 -22.17 -13.93 -15.14
N LEU A 82 -21.81 -13.32 -16.28
CA LEU A 82 -22.72 -13.00 -17.37
C LEU A 82 -22.36 -13.68 -18.69
N ALA A 83 -21.08 -14.02 -18.88
CA ALA A 83 -20.57 -14.67 -20.07
C ALA A 83 -19.24 -15.36 -19.76
N ARG A 84 -18.82 -16.26 -20.64
CA ARG A 84 -17.51 -16.92 -20.57
C ARG A 84 -16.94 -17.21 -21.95
N THR A 85 -15.62 -17.36 -22.03
CA THR A 85 -14.93 -17.80 -23.25
C THR A 85 -14.67 -19.30 -23.21
N GLU A 86 -14.24 -19.83 -24.35
CA GLU A 86 -13.58 -21.13 -24.40
C GLU A 86 -12.19 -21.09 -23.71
N ARG A 87 -11.67 -22.26 -23.35
CA ARG A 87 -10.41 -22.40 -22.60
C ARG A 87 -9.18 -21.91 -23.38
N ASP A 88 -9.21 -21.97 -24.70
CA ASP A 88 -8.12 -21.56 -25.59
C ASP A 88 -7.98 -20.03 -25.73
N THR A 89 -8.97 -19.27 -25.28
CA THR A 89 -8.92 -17.81 -25.26
C THR A 89 -8.09 -17.34 -24.08
N ILE A 90 -6.80 -17.16 -24.31
CA ILE A 90 -5.84 -16.78 -23.26
C ILE A 90 -5.44 -15.30 -23.26
N SER A 91 -5.82 -14.53 -24.26
CA SER A 91 -5.53 -13.10 -24.33
C SER A 91 -6.78 -12.31 -24.73
N VAL A 92 -7.15 -11.33 -23.90
CA VAL A 92 -8.27 -10.42 -24.16
C VAL A 92 -7.87 -8.97 -23.91
N SER A 93 -8.51 -8.05 -24.63
CA SER A 93 -8.33 -6.62 -24.41
C SER A 93 -9.67 -5.98 -24.09
N VAL A 94 -9.73 -5.22 -23.01
CA VAL A 94 -10.88 -4.35 -22.70
C VAL A 94 -10.65 -3.01 -23.37
N LEU A 95 -11.64 -2.52 -24.10
CA LEU A 95 -11.60 -1.27 -24.84
C LEU A 95 -12.68 -0.32 -24.34
N LYS A 96 -12.37 0.97 -24.29
CA LYS A 96 -13.43 1.99 -24.37
C LYS A 96 -14.18 1.83 -25.70
N THR A 97 -15.50 2.01 -25.70
CA THR A 97 -16.34 1.89 -26.91
C THR A 97 -16.23 3.10 -27.84
N GLN A 98 -15.03 3.28 -28.38
CA GLN A 98 -14.70 4.21 -29.46
C GLN A 98 -13.98 3.42 -30.55
N ASN A 99 -13.83 4.01 -31.73
CA ASN A 99 -13.03 3.40 -32.78
C ASN A 99 -11.56 3.34 -32.33
N LEU A 100 -11.07 2.14 -32.07
CA LEU A 100 -9.67 1.91 -31.71
C LEU A 100 -9.03 0.94 -32.69
N ARG A 101 -7.73 1.11 -32.91
CA ARG A 101 -6.94 0.28 -33.82
C ARG A 101 -5.80 -0.39 -33.08
N TYR A 102 -5.62 -1.68 -33.34
CA TYR A 102 -4.48 -2.42 -32.83
C TYR A 102 -3.20 -1.97 -33.54
N ASP A 103 -2.20 -1.53 -32.79
CA ASP A 103 -0.92 -1.03 -33.32
C ASP A 103 0.20 -2.08 -33.36
N GLY A 104 -0.10 -3.33 -32.97
CA GLY A 104 0.87 -4.40 -32.78
C GLY A 104 1.17 -4.70 -31.31
N SER A 105 0.76 -3.82 -30.39
CA SER A 105 0.94 -3.97 -28.94
C SER A 105 -0.37 -3.72 -28.18
N ARG A 106 -1.11 -2.66 -28.51
CA ARG A 106 -2.35 -2.27 -27.84
C ARG A 106 -3.34 -1.67 -28.81
N TYR A 107 -4.57 -1.45 -28.35
CA TYR A 107 -5.57 -0.72 -29.11
C TYR A 107 -5.58 0.76 -28.72
N THR A 108 -5.54 1.64 -29.71
CA THR A 108 -5.49 3.10 -29.48
C THR A 108 -6.19 3.87 -30.60
N SER A 109 -6.64 5.09 -30.32
CA SER A 109 -7.29 5.97 -31.31
C SER A 109 -6.36 6.30 -32.47
N ASP A 110 -5.06 6.34 -32.20
CA ASP A 110 -4.02 6.75 -33.15
C ASP A 110 -3.36 5.54 -33.85
N GLY A 111 -3.86 4.33 -33.58
CA GLY A 111 -3.34 3.09 -34.15
C GLY A 111 -3.63 3.02 -35.66
N SER A 112 -2.90 2.15 -36.37
CA SER A 112 -3.03 2.02 -37.84
C SER A 112 -3.44 0.62 -38.31
N GLY A 113 -3.47 -0.38 -37.43
CA GLY A 113 -3.82 -1.75 -37.77
C GLY A 113 -5.31 -2.05 -37.69
N VAL A 114 -5.62 -3.22 -37.12
CA VAL A 114 -6.97 -3.81 -37.08
C VAL A 114 -7.93 -2.90 -36.31
N LEU A 115 -9.03 -2.51 -36.96
CA LEU A 115 -10.05 -1.64 -36.38
C LEU A 115 -11.05 -2.45 -35.56
N VAL A 116 -11.34 -1.99 -34.35
CA VAL A 116 -12.55 -2.32 -33.62
C VAL A 116 -13.46 -1.10 -33.66
N GLY A 117 -14.52 -1.16 -34.49
CA GLY A 117 -15.48 -0.08 -34.64
C GLY A 117 -16.52 -0.04 -33.52
N CYS A 118 -17.01 1.16 -33.16
CA CYS A 118 -18.00 1.34 -32.08
C CYS A 118 -19.47 1.24 -32.53
N TYR A 119 -19.73 1.06 -33.82
CA TYR A 119 -21.07 0.84 -34.35
C TYR A 119 -21.30 -0.63 -34.66
N HIS A 120 -22.47 -1.13 -34.28
CA HIS A 120 -22.88 -2.53 -34.40
C HIS A 120 -24.30 -2.62 -34.94
N ILE A 121 -24.69 -3.80 -35.40
CA ILE A 121 -26.08 -4.10 -35.77
C ILE A 121 -26.66 -5.01 -34.70
N GLN A 122 -27.64 -4.50 -33.94
CA GLN A 122 -28.39 -5.27 -32.96
C GLN A 122 -29.41 -6.17 -33.67
N ILE A 123 -29.35 -7.45 -33.36
CA ILE A 123 -30.26 -8.47 -33.86
C ILE A 123 -31.57 -8.40 -33.05
N PRO A 124 -32.75 -8.38 -33.70
CA PRO A 124 -34.03 -8.39 -33.01
C PRO A 124 -34.20 -9.67 -32.17
N GLY A 125 -34.58 -9.50 -30.91
CA GLY A 125 -34.81 -10.61 -29.99
C GLY A 125 -34.86 -10.14 -28.54
N ALA A 126 -35.34 -11.02 -27.67
CA ALA A 126 -35.24 -10.88 -26.23
C ALA A 126 -34.62 -12.18 -25.72
N PHE A 127 -33.48 -12.08 -25.04
CA PHE A 127 -32.70 -13.25 -24.63
C PHE A 127 -32.69 -13.32 -23.10
N GLY A 128 -33.15 -14.43 -22.55
CA GLY A 128 -33.24 -14.63 -21.10
C GLY A 128 -31.95 -15.13 -20.46
N SER A 129 -30.99 -15.57 -21.27
CA SER A 129 -29.72 -16.17 -20.82
C SER A 129 -28.57 -15.90 -21.80
N TYR A 130 -27.35 -16.06 -21.31
CA TYR A 130 -26.15 -16.01 -22.14
C TYR A 130 -26.19 -17.08 -23.23
N GLU A 131 -26.59 -18.31 -22.91
CA GLU A 131 -26.61 -19.44 -23.84
C GLU A 131 -27.54 -19.18 -25.03
N GLU A 132 -28.74 -18.63 -24.77
CA GLU A 132 -29.71 -18.27 -25.80
C GLU A 132 -29.17 -17.17 -26.72
N ALA A 133 -28.59 -16.12 -26.13
CA ALA A 133 -27.97 -15.04 -26.86
C ALA A 133 -26.77 -15.53 -27.69
N ALA A 134 -25.90 -16.36 -27.11
CA ALA A 134 -24.71 -16.91 -27.76
C ALA A 134 -25.07 -17.83 -28.94
N GLN A 135 -26.12 -18.65 -28.81
CA GLN A 135 -26.62 -19.49 -29.91
C GLN A 135 -27.12 -18.65 -31.09
N THR A 136 -27.77 -17.52 -30.82
CA THR A 136 -28.21 -16.60 -31.87
C THR A 136 -27.02 -15.84 -32.45
N ALA A 137 -26.10 -15.36 -31.62
CA ALA A 137 -24.87 -14.67 -32.05
C ALA A 137 -24.05 -15.53 -33.01
N ALA A 138 -23.93 -16.84 -32.75
CA ALA A 138 -23.20 -17.79 -33.60
C ALA A 138 -23.76 -17.93 -35.03
N GLN A 139 -24.99 -17.49 -35.28
CA GLN A 139 -25.60 -17.51 -36.62
C GLN A 139 -25.15 -16.33 -37.50
N TYR A 140 -24.48 -15.34 -36.92
CA TYR A 140 -24.02 -14.13 -37.60
C TYR A 140 -22.49 -14.07 -37.61
N SER A 141 -21.91 -13.75 -38.78
CA SER A 141 -20.47 -13.55 -38.89
C SER A 141 -20.03 -12.36 -38.04
N GLY A 142 -19.20 -12.61 -37.02
CA GLY A 142 -18.80 -11.58 -36.06
C GLY A 142 -19.90 -11.21 -35.08
N GLY A 143 -20.88 -12.08 -34.87
CA GLY A 143 -21.90 -11.95 -33.83
C GLY A 143 -21.30 -12.12 -32.43
N PHE A 144 -21.76 -11.32 -31.48
CA PHE A 144 -21.33 -11.36 -30.08
C PHE A 144 -22.50 -11.02 -29.14
N VAL A 145 -22.35 -11.42 -27.89
CA VAL A 145 -23.32 -11.13 -26.83
C VAL A 145 -22.96 -9.80 -26.15
N ALA A 146 -23.97 -8.99 -25.89
CA ALA A 146 -23.85 -7.75 -25.14
C ALA A 146 -24.78 -7.77 -23.92
N TRP A 147 -24.31 -7.24 -22.79
CA TRP A 147 -25.10 -6.97 -21.59
C TRP A 147 -25.31 -5.47 -21.47
N ILE A 148 -26.53 -5.03 -21.72
CA ILE A 148 -26.89 -3.61 -21.80
C ILE A 148 -28.05 -3.36 -20.84
N ASP A 149 -27.84 -2.49 -19.85
CA ASP A 149 -28.83 -2.09 -18.85
C ASP A 149 -29.58 -3.27 -18.20
N GLY A 150 -28.84 -4.35 -17.87
CA GLY A 150 -29.42 -5.52 -17.20
C GLY A 150 -30.07 -6.54 -18.14
N ALA A 151 -29.89 -6.43 -19.46
CA ALA A 151 -30.48 -7.34 -20.43
C ALA A 151 -29.46 -7.86 -21.46
N TYR A 152 -29.60 -9.12 -21.85
CA TYR A 152 -28.86 -9.70 -22.96
C TYR A 152 -29.36 -9.17 -24.31
N GLN A 153 -28.42 -8.80 -25.15
CA GLN A 153 -28.61 -8.45 -26.55
C GLN A 153 -27.63 -9.23 -27.43
N VAL A 154 -28.00 -9.43 -28.69
CA VAL A 154 -27.09 -9.96 -29.71
C VAL A 154 -26.76 -8.85 -30.69
N ARG A 155 -25.47 -8.65 -30.95
CA ARG A 155 -24.96 -7.64 -31.87
C ARG A 155 -24.00 -8.30 -32.86
N THR A 156 -23.83 -7.71 -34.03
CA THR A 156 -22.88 -8.19 -35.03
C THR A 156 -22.16 -7.05 -35.73
N GLY A 157 -20.91 -7.32 -36.13
CA GLY A 157 -20.03 -6.39 -36.83
C GLY A 157 -19.45 -5.30 -35.93
N ALA A 158 -18.31 -4.73 -36.34
CA ALA A 158 -17.61 -3.66 -35.63
C ALA A 158 -17.23 -2.56 -36.65
N TYR A 159 -18.16 -1.62 -36.88
CA TYR A 159 -18.06 -0.64 -37.96
C TYR A 159 -17.55 0.72 -37.47
N ALA A 160 -16.75 1.37 -38.31
CA ALA A 160 -16.17 2.69 -38.03
C ALA A 160 -17.23 3.80 -37.91
N SER A 161 -18.36 3.64 -38.59
CA SER A 161 -19.43 4.64 -38.62
C SER A 161 -20.79 3.98 -38.76
N LYS A 162 -21.82 4.76 -38.45
CA LYS A 162 -23.21 4.35 -38.63
C LYS A 162 -23.50 3.97 -40.08
N GLU A 163 -23.03 4.77 -41.03
CA GLU A 163 -23.22 4.56 -42.47
C GLU A 163 -22.56 3.25 -42.94
N ALA A 164 -21.38 2.93 -42.41
CA ALA A 164 -20.70 1.66 -42.70
C ALA A 164 -21.48 0.46 -42.16
N ALA A 165 -22.09 0.58 -40.98
CA ALA A 165 -22.97 -0.45 -40.43
C ALA A 165 -24.26 -0.61 -41.26
N GLU A 166 -24.91 0.49 -41.65
CA GLU A 166 -26.10 0.48 -42.51
C GLU A 166 -25.80 -0.16 -43.88
N ALA A 167 -24.63 0.15 -44.46
CA ALA A 167 -24.20 -0.40 -45.74
C ALA A 167 -23.93 -1.92 -45.71
N ALA A 168 -23.79 -2.53 -44.53
CA ALA A 168 -23.59 -3.97 -44.42
C ALA A 168 -24.85 -4.79 -44.77
N GLY A 169 -26.04 -4.16 -44.78
CA GLY A 169 -27.28 -4.79 -45.22
C GLY A 169 -27.77 -5.96 -44.35
N ILE A 170 -27.27 -6.10 -43.12
CA ILE A 170 -27.71 -7.11 -42.16
C ILE A 170 -29.01 -6.62 -41.52
N ALA A 171 -30.03 -7.49 -41.44
CA ALA A 171 -31.31 -7.16 -40.82
C ALA A 171 -31.13 -6.93 -39.31
N GLY A 172 -31.47 -5.72 -38.84
CA GLY A 172 -31.36 -5.31 -37.45
C GLY A 172 -31.36 -3.79 -37.28
N THR A 173 -30.97 -3.34 -36.10
CA THR A 173 -30.90 -1.90 -35.77
C THR A 173 -29.46 -1.49 -35.58
N VAL A 174 -29.00 -0.42 -36.25
CA VAL A 174 -27.66 0.12 -36.00
C VAL A 174 -27.62 0.81 -34.63
N VAL A 175 -26.70 0.38 -33.79
CA VAL A 175 -26.54 0.81 -32.39
C VAL A 175 -25.08 1.10 -32.05
N GLY A 176 -24.88 1.86 -30.97
CA GLY A 176 -23.62 1.98 -30.26
C GLY A 176 -23.81 1.66 -28.78
N THR A 177 -22.96 2.21 -27.92
CA THR A 177 -23.12 2.23 -26.47
C THR A 177 -23.19 3.67 -25.97
N SER A 178 -23.50 3.84 -24.69
CA SER A 178 -23.21 5.06 -23.95
C SER A 178 -21.70 5.37 -23.95
N SER A 179 -21.34 6.54 -23.43
CA SER A 179 -19.95 6.92 -23.17
C SER A 179 -19.28 6.04 -22.10
N TYR A 180 -20.01 5.16 -21.42
CA TYR A 180 -19.51 4.27 -20.37
C TYR A 180 -19.32 2.83 -20.83
N GLY A 181 -19.77 2.50 -22.05
CA GLY A 181 -19.65 1.16 -22.61
C GLY A 181 -18.20 0.69 -22.73
N MET A 182 -18.03 -0.62 -22.61
CA MET A 182 -16.76 -1.33 -22.74
C MET A 182 -16.94 -2.55 -23.63
N SER A 183 -16.01 -2.77 -24.56
CA SER A 183 -15.95 -3.98 -25.38
C SER A 183 -14.77 -4.83 -24.94
N VAL A 184 -14.97 -6.14 -24.82
CA VAL A 184 -13.91 -7.13 -24.64
C VAL A 184 -13.67 -7.80 -25.98
N VAL A 185 -12.43 -7.78 -26.47
CA VAL A 185 -12.04 -8.42 -27.72
C VAL A 185 -10.97 -9.48 -27.48
N GLN A 186 -10.83 -10.41 -28.42
CA GLN A 186 -9.63 -11.24 -28.51
C GLN A 186 -8.45 -10.35 -28.95
N THR A 187 -7.42 -10.26 -28.12
CA THR A 187 -6.29 -9.33 -28.33
C THR A 187 -5.66 -9.52 -29.71
N GLY A 188 -5.38 -8.40 -30.39
CA GLY A 188 -4.79 -8.37 -31.72
C GLY A 188 -5.77 -8.55 -32.89
N THR A 189 -7.06 -8.73 -32.62
CA THR A 189 -8.10 -8.96 -33.63
C THR A 189 -9.24 -7.92 -33.55
N ASP A 190 -10.21 -7.98 -34.46
CA ASP A 190 -11.47 -7.24 -34.39
C ASP A 190 -12.62 -8.05 -33.74
N ARG A 191 -12.33 -9.27 -33.28
CA ARG A 191 -13.33 -10.18 -32.72
C ARG A 191 -13.74 -9.73 -31.33
N ILE A 192 -14.93 -9.13 -31.25
CA ILE A 192 -15.59 -8.84 -29.97
C ILE A 192 -16.09 -10.14 -29.35
N LEU A 193 -15.74 -10.35 -28.09
CA LEU A 193 -16.14 -11.51 -27.28
C LEU A 193 -17.34 -11.18 -26.40
N PHE A 194 -17.39 -9.95 -25.88
CA PHE A 194 -18.45 -9.48 -25.00
C PHE A 194 -18.51 -7.95 -25.02
N GLN A 195 -19.68 -7.37 -24.81
CA GLN A 195 -19.85 -5.93 -24.63
C GLN A 195 -20.70 -5.65 -23.39
N TYR A 196 -20.30 -4.66 -22.61
CA TYR A 196 -20.94 -4.30 -21.35
C TYR A 196 -21.22 -2.80 -21.31
N ASP A 197 -22.45 -2.42 -21.01
CA ASP A 197 -22.85 -1.03 -20.80
C ASP A 197 -24.01 -0.96 -19.81
N CYS A 198 -23.78 -0.33 -18.66
CA CYS A 198 -24.81 -0.08 -17.64
C CYS A 198 -24.73 1.38 -17.16
N GLY A 199 -24.31 2.28 -18.06
CA GLY A 199 -24.13 3.69 -17.75
C GLY A 199 -22.97 4.00 -16.80
N GLU A 200 -23.05 5.13 -16.11
CA GLU A 200 -22.00 5.69 -15.26
C GLU A 200 -21.57 4.77 -14.11
N ASP A 201 -22.53 4.03 -13.56
CA ASP A 201 -22.30 3.07 -12.49
C ASP A 201 -21.82 1.70 -13.00
N GLY A 202 -21.74 1.51 -14.33
CA GLY A 202 -21.30 0.25 -14.93
C GLY A 202 -19.88 -0.14 -14.51
N ARG A 203 -19.73 -1.38 -14.02
CA ARG A 203 -18.47 -1.99 -13.61
C ARG A 203 -18.31 -3.36 -14.29
N LEU A 204 -17.63 -3.39 -15.43
CA LEU A 204 -17.30 -4.66 -16.08
C LEU A 204 -16.25 -5.37 -15.24
N SER A 205 -16.49 -6.62 -14.90
CA SER A 205 -15.54 -7.47 -14.19
C SER A 205 -15.13 -8.67 -15.05
N ILE A 206 -13.84 -9.01 -14.99
CA ILE A 206 -13.24 -10.11 -15.72
C ILE A 206 -12.43 -10.95 -14.75
N GLN A 207 -12.64 -12.25 -14.77
CA GLN A 207 -11.84 -13.21 -14.02
C GLN A 207 -11.31 -14.30 -14.96
N PRO A 208 -10.09 -14.83 -14.74
CA PRO A 208 -9.69 -16.07 -15.39
C PRO A 208 -10.68 -17.19 -15.04
N ASP A 209 -10.95 -18.11 -15.98
CA ASP A 209 -11.69 -19.33 -15.62
C ASP A 209 -10.75 -20.29 -14.87
N VAL A 210 -11.16 -20.58 -13.64
CA VAL A 210 -10.39 -21.35 -12.65
C VAL A 210 -10.62 -22.85 -12.75
N THR A 211 -11.50 -23.28 -13.66
CA THR A 211 -11.84 -24.70 -13.84
C THR A 211 -10.56 -25.50 -14.11
N GLY A 212 -10.15 -26.32 -13.13
CA GLY A 212 -8.96 -27.16 -13.21
C GLY A 212 -7.61 -26.47 -12.93
N ALA A 213 -7.60 -25.26 -12.37
CA ALA A 213 -6.38 -24.56 -11.92
C ALA A 213 -6.29 -24.50 -10.39
N GLU A 214 -5.08 -24.65 -9.84
CA GLU A 214 -4.82 -24.51 -8.40
C GLU A 214 -4.69 -23.04 -7.97
N GLU A 215 -4.30 -22.16 -8.89
CA GLU A 215 -4.12 -20.72 -8.68
C GLU A 215 -4.40 -19.97 -9.99
N THR A 216 -4.78 -18.69 -9.90
CA THR A 216 -4.91 -17.80 -11.05
C THR A 216 -3.81 -16.76 -11.12
N ARG A 217 -3.24 -16.56 -12.31
CA ARG A 217 -2.27 -15.49 -12.58
C ARG A 217 -2.52 -14.88 -13.94
N THR A 218 -3.07 -13.68 -13.94
CA THR A 218 -3.34 -12.92 -15.16
C THR A 218 -2.34 -11.78 -15.28
N TRP A 219 -1.70 -11.68 -16.43
CA TRP A 219 -0.80 -10.60 -16.77
C TRP A 219 -1.56 -9.33 -17.09
N PHE A 220 -1.09 -8.23 -16.51
CA PHE A 220 -1.51 -6.87 -16.83
C PHE A 220 -0.31 -5.94 -16.64
N ASP A 221 -0.02 -5.09 -17.63
CA ASP A 221 1.00 -4.04 -17.56
C ASP A 221 2.36 -4.49 -16.96
N GLY A 222 2.86 -5.64 -17.43
CA GLY A 222 4.16 -6.19 -17.03
C GLY A 222 4.21 -6.98 -15.71
N TYR A 223 3.08 -7.14 -15.01
CA TYR A 223 2.97 -7.90 -13.76
C TYR A 223 1.85 -8.94 -13.82
N LYS A 224 1.96 -9.97 -12.96
CA LYS A 224 0.95 -11.01 -12.75
C LYS A 224 0.09 -10.66 -11.55
N TYR A 225 -1.21 -10.89 -11.63
CA TYR A 225 -2.14 -10.65 -10.53
C TYR A 225 -3.00 -11.87 -10.25
N ARG A 226 -3.32 -12.08 -8.97
CA ARG A 226 -4.39 -12.98 -8.51
C ARG A 226 -5.73 -12.26 -8.53
N GLY A 227 -6.81 -13.03 -8.43
CA GLY A 227 -8.17 -12.51 -8.39
C GLY A 227 -8.68 -12.05 -9.76
N GLY A 228 -9.57 -11.07 -9.75
CA GLY A 228 -10.20 -10.50 -10.93
C GLY A 228 -9.75 -9.08 -11.25
N PHE A 229 -10.28 -8.58 -12.35
CA PHE A 229 -10.14 -7.20 -12.81
C PHE A 229 -11.52 -6.58 -12.91
N GLN A 230 -11.62 -5.32 -12.53
CA GLN A 230 -12.78 -4.48 -12.71
C GLN A 230 -12.39 -3.26 -13.54
N TYR A 231 -13.31 -2.86 -14.42
CA TYR A 231 -13.14 -1.78 -15.38
C TYR A 231 -14.33 -0.84 -15.31
N HIS A 232 -14.04 0.46 -15.34
CA HIS A 232 -15.06 1.49 -15.41
C HIS A 232 -14.53 2.78 -16.02
N ARG A 233 -15.45 3.60 -16.54
CA ARG A 233 -15.15 4.83 -17.27
C ARG A 233 -15.71 6.03 -16.52
N ARG A 234 -15.02 6.53 -15.49
CA ARG A 234 -15.56 7.49 -14.51
C ARG A 234 -16.26 8.73 -15.11
N THR A 235 -15.73 9.25 -16.21
CA THR A 235 -16.25 10.46 -16.89
C THR A 235 -16.78 10.16 -18.30
N GLY A 236 -16.94 8.88 -18.63
CA GLY A 236 -17.10 8.42 -20.00
C GLY A 236 -15.82 8.55 -20.84
N GLY A 237 -14.68 8.85 -20.21
CA GLY A 237 -13.35 8.93 -20.83
C GLY A 237 -12.69 7.55 -20.95
N ASP A 238 -11.42 7.48 -20.55
CA ASP A 238 -10.61 6.26 -20.61
C ASP A 238 -10.91 5.32 -19.43
N LEU A 239 -10.35 4.11 -19.48
CA LEU A 239 -10.58 3.05 -18.51
C LEU A 239 -9.80 3.31 -17.23
N THR A 240 -10.49 3.28 -16.09
CA THR A 240 -9.89 2.92 -14.81
C THR A 240 -9.80 1.39 -14.73
N VAL A 241 -8.66 0.86 -14.30
CA VAL A 241 -8.42 -0.58 -14.11
C VAL A 241 -8.17 -0.86 -12.65
N VAL A 242 -8.90 -1.82 -12.09
CA VAL A 242 -8.87 -2.18 -10.68
C VAL A 242 -8.66 -3.68 -10.54
N ASN A 243 -7.72 -4.12 -9.71
CA ASN A 243 -7.59 -5.52 -9.33
C ASN A 243 -8.44 -5.80 -8.09
N VAL A 244 -9.28 -6.84 -8.15
CA VAL A 244 -10.23 -7.24 -7.10
C VAL A 244 -9.83 -8.63 -6.61
N LEU A 245 -9.43 -8.74 -5.35
CA LEU A 245 -8.86 -9.97 -4.80
C LEU A 245 -9.08 -10.12 -3.29
N PRO A 246 -9.03 -11.35 -2.74
CA PRO A 246 -9.08 -11.57 -1.30
C PRO A 246 -7.92 -10.88 -0.56
N LEU A 247 -8.18 -10.48 0.69
CA LEU A 247 -7.23 -9.79 1.56
C LEU A 247 -5.87 -10.49 1.63
N GLU A 248 -5.85 -11.81 1.82
CA GLU A 248 -4.58 -12.55 1.98
C GLU A 248 -3.76 -12.60 0.67
N ASP A 249 -4.42 -12.59 -0.49
CA ASP A 249 -3.73 -12.46 -1.78
C ASP A 249 -3.16 -11.06 -1.98
N TYR A 250 -3.88 -10.02 -1.53
CA TYR A 250 -3.35 -8.66 -1.50
C TYR A 250 -2.10 -8.57 -0.60
N VAL A 251 -2.17 -9.10 0.62
CA VAL A 251 -1.06 -9.05 1.58
C VAL A 251 0.17 -9.81 1.04
N ASN A 252 -0.02 -10.94 0.35
CA ASN A 252 1.06 -11.62 -0.37
C ASN A 252 1.76 -10.70 -1.39
N GLY A 253 0.97 -9.95 -2.17
CA GLY A 253 1.45 -9.00 -3.14
C GLY A 253 2.01 -7.69 -2.56
N VAL A 254 2.02 -7.52 -1.23
CA VAL A 254 2.64 -6.39 -0.52
C VAL A 254 3.92 -6.81 0.18
N VAL A 255 3.86 -7.85 1.01
CA VAL A 255 4.98 -8.24 1.91
C VAL A 255 6.28 -8.47 1.12
N CYS A 256 6.19 -9.06 -0.07
CA CYS A 256 7.35 -9.37 -0.91
C CYS A 256 8.01 -8.16 -1.59
N TYR A 257 7.37 -6.99 -1.57
CA TYR A 257 7.95 -5.73 -2.06
C TYR A 257 8.40 -4.81 -0.94
N GLU A 258 7.97 -5.09 0.29
CA GLU A 258 8.36 -4.34 1.48
C GLU A 258 9.59 -4.93 2.16
N MET A 259 9.72 -6.25 2.18
CA MET A 259 10.86 -6.95 2.78
C MET A 259 11.54 -7.91 1.79
N GLY A 260 12.84 -8.11 1.98
CA GLY A 260 13.65 -8.99 1.13
C GLY A 260 13.17 -10.45 1.20
N ARG A 261 13.34 -11.17 0.08
CA ARG A 261 12.90 -12.56 -0.08
C ARG A 261 13.56 -13.53 0.92
N GLU A 262 14.79 -13.24 1.30
CA GLU A 262 15.65 -14.01 2.21
C GLU A 262 15.48 -13.63 3.68
N TRP A 263 14.55 -12.72 3.99
CA TRP A 263 14.36 -12.26 5.36
C TRP A 263 13.73 -13.35 6.24
N PRO A 264 14.03 -13.34 7.55
CA PRO A 264 13.50 -14.34 8.47
C PRO A 264 11.97 -14.37 8.49
N LEU A 265 11.40 -15.56 8.68
CA LEU A 265 9.95 -15.78 8.71
C LEU A 265 9.23 -14.85 9.70
N GLU A 266 9.76 -14.67 10.91
CA GLU A 266 9.13 -13.84 11.93
C GLU A 266 9.11 -12.34 11.59
N ALA A 267 10.11 -11.83 10.86
CA ALA A 267 10.09 -10.46 10.34
C ALA A 267 9.03 -10.30 9.25
N LEU A 268 8.92 -11.27 8.34
CA LEU A 268 7.91 -11.29 7.28
C LEU A 268 6.49 -11.39 7.86
N LYS A 269 6.30 -12.13 8.95
CA LYS A 269 5.03 -12.19 9.70
C LYS A 269 4.68 -10.84 10.31
N ALA A 270 5.64 -10.17 10.96
CA ALA A 270 5.42 -8.82 11.52
C ALA A 270 5.00 -7.82 10.42
N GLN A 271 5.64 -7.89 9.23
CA GLN A 271 5.25 -7.09 8.08
C GLN A 271 3.85 -7.44 7.55
N ALA A 272 3.49 -8.73 7.50
CA ALA A 272 2.15 -9.16 7.09
C ALA A 272 1.07 -8.60 8.00
N LEU A 273 1.28 -8.62 9.33
CA LEU A 273 0.37 -7.99 10.30
C LEU A 273 0.23 -6.49 10.07
N CYS A 274 1.35 -5.78 9.88
CA CYS A 274 1.33 -4.35 9.65
C CYS A 274 0.62 -3.99 8.33
N ALA A 275 0.87 -4.75 7.26
CA ALA A 275 0.24 -4.52 5.98
C ALA A 275 -1.27 -4.82 5.98
N ARG A 276 -1.67 -5.95 6.59
CA ARG A 276 -3.08 -6.33 6.73
C ARG A 276 -3.85 -5.30 7.54
N THR A 277 -3.28 -4.84 8.65
CA THR A 277 -3.89 -3.82 9.50
C THR A 277 -4.04 -2.49 8.75
N TYR A 278 -3.00 -2.09 8.00
CA TYR A 278 -3.02 -0.86 7.22
C TYR A 278 -4.14 -0.85 6.18
N VAL A 279 -4.23 -1.87 5.32
CA VAL A 279 -5.24 -1.88 4.25
C VAL A 279 -6.65 -1.93 4.81
N LEU A 280 -6.91 -2.72 5.85
CA LEU A 280 -8.22 -2.81 6.50
C LEU A 280 -8.65 -1.49 7.14
N LYS A 281 -7.69 -0.71 7.65
CA LYS A 281 -7.96 0.62 8.21
C LYS A 281 -8.22 1.68 7.13
N ASN A 282 -7.69 1.47 5.92
CA ASN A 282 -7.70 2.45 4.83
C ASN A 282 -8.62 2.02 3.67
N LEU A 283 -9.60 1.13 3.90
CA LEU A 283 -10.60 0.79 2.89
C LEU A 283 -11.38 2.03 2.44
N GLY A 284 -11.67 2.11 1.15
CA GLY A 284 -12.34 3.27 0.56
C GLY A 284 -11.52 4.56 0.49
N LYS A 285 -10.21 4.55 0.82
CA LYS A 285 -9.32 5.74 0.75
C LYS A 285 -9.36 6.43 -0.62
N HIS A 286 -9.67 5.68 -1.67
CA HIS A 286 -9.78 6.19 -3.05
C HIS A 286 -11.16 5.93 -3.68
N ASP A 287 -12.24 5.84 -2.90
CA ASP A 287 -13.59 5.52 -3.40
C ASP A 287 -14.09 6.47 -4.50
N SER A 288 -13.68 7.74 -4.47
CA SER A 288 -14.00 8.69 -5.54
C SER A 288 -13.45 8.28 -6.91
N TYR A 289 -12.44 7.40 -6.94
CA TYR A 289 -11.86 6.79 -8.14
C TYR A 289 -12.36 5.35 -8.40
N GLY A 290 -13.16 4.78 -7.49
CA GLY A 290 -13.75 3.44 -7.63
C GLY A 290 -12.89 2.28 -7.14
N PHE A 291 -11.94 2.53 -6.23
CA PHE A 291 -11.11 1.49 -5.60
C PHE A 291 -10.71 1.86 -4.17
N ASP A 292 -10.25 0.89 -3.38
CA ASP A 292 -9.92 1.09 -1.97
C ASP A 292 -8.52 1.69 -1.81
N ILE A 293 -7.53 1.07 -2.46
CA ILE A 293 -6.12 1.32 -2.20
C ILE A 293 -5.30 1.49 -3.47
N CYS A 294 -4.25 2.32 -3.41
CA CYS A 294 -3.30 2.53 -4.50
C CYS A 294 -2.12 1.54 -4.43
N PRO A 295 -1.46 1.23 -5.56
CA PRO A 295 -0.38 0.23 -5.61
C PRO A 295 1.02 0.83 -5.32
N SER A 296 1.09 2.13 -5.01
CA SER A 296 2.34 2.83 -4.76
C SER A 296 2.61 3.02 -3.26
N ALA A 297 3.83 3.47 -2.93
CA ALA A 297 4.25 3.79 -1.56
C ALA A 297 3.42 4.90 -0.87
N SER A 298 2.49 5.58 -1.57
CA SER A 298 1.47 6.44 -0.91
C SER A 298 0.46 5.62 -0.09
N CYS A 299 0.32 4.35 -0.44
CA CYS A 299 -0.43 3.35 0.28
C CYS A 299 0.52 2.24 0.75
N GLN A 300 0.74 1.24 -0.10
CA GLN A 300 1.72 0.17 0.09
C GLN A 300 2.23 -0.30 -1.28
N ALA A 301 3.47 -0.77 -1.37
CA ALA A 301 4.01 -1.26 -2.63
C ALA A 301 3.28 -2.55 -3.05
N TYR A 302 2.58 -2.52 -4.19
CA TYR A 302 1.81 -3.67 -4.70
C TYR A 302 2.04 -3.89 -6.20
N HIS A 303 2.61 -5.05 -6.54
CA HIS A 303 2.80 -5.50 -7.92
C HIS A 303 2.34 -6.95 -8.13
N GLY A 304 1.36 -7.39 -7.33
CA GLY A 304 0.77 -8.72 -7.40
C GLY A 304 1.79 -9.85 -7.19
N MET A 305 1.76 -10.85 -8.08
CA MET A 305 2.67 -11.99 -8.13
C MET A 305 3.95 -11.70 -8.96
N GLY A 306 4.22 -10.42 -9.21
CA GLY A 306 5.43 -9.91 -9.83
C GLY A 306 5.54 -10.11 -11.33
N SER A 307 6.75 -9.93 -11.86
CA SER A 307 7.00 -9.80 -13.30
C SER A 307 7.62 -11.08 -13.90
N ASN A 308 8.16 -10.98 -15.11
CA ASN A 308 8.92 -12.06 -15.75
C ASN A 308 10.33 -12.22 -15.16
N LYS A 309 10.77 -11.28 -14.33
CA LYS A 309 12.04 -11.42 -13.62
C LYS A 309 11.93 -12.57 -12.61
N PRO A 310 12.83 -13.56 -12.66
CA PRO A 310 12.98 -14.51 -11.57
C PRO A 310 13.16 -13.75 -10.26
N ASP A 311 12.58 -14.28 -9.19
CA ASP A 311 12.72 -13.74 -7.83
C ASP A 311 12.15 -12.34 -7.59
N TYR A 312 11.32 -11.83 -8.50
CA TYR A 312 10.57 -10.59 -8.31
C TYR A 312 9.09 -10.90 -8.05
N GLY A 313 8.70 -10.93 -6.77
CA GLY A 313 7.37 -11.34 -6.29
C GLY A 313 7.45 -12.28 -5.08
N PRO A 314 6.31 -12.81 -4.59
CA PRO A 314 6.25 -13.62 -3.37
C PRO A 314 7.21 -14.81 -3.39
N SER A 315 7.87 -15.06 -2.26
CA SER A 315 8.66 -16.26 -2.00
C SER A 315 7.84 -17.27 -1.21
N GLU A 316 8.29 -18.53 -1.14
CA GLU A 316 7.66 -19.54 -0.27
C GLU A 316 7.59 -19.05 1.18
N THR A 317 8.68 -18.48 1.70
CA THR A 317 8.74 -17.93 3.06
C THR A 317 7.78 -16.78 3.27
N SER A 318 7.65 -15.85 2.31
CA SER A 318 6.70 -14.74 2.44
C SER A 318 5.26 -15.23 2.39
N MET A 319 4.94 -16.19 1.51
CA MET A 319 3.62 -16.79 1.45
C MET A 319 3.29 -17.57 2.72
N GLN A 320 4.26 -18.29 3.29
CA GLN A 320 4.13 -18.95 4.59
C GLN A 320 3.86 -17.93 5.71
N ALA A 321 4.58 -16.81 5.73
CA ALA A 321 4.35 -15.75 6.73
C ALA A 321 2.92 -15.19 6.69
N VAL A 322 2.41 -14.94 5.48
CA VAL A 322 1.04 -14.46 5.28
C VAL A 322 0.03 -15.53 5.73
N ALA A 323 0.22 -16.79 5.32
CA ALA A 323 -0.67 -17.89 5.68
C ALA A 323 -0.71 -18.16 7.19
N GLU A 324 0.44 -18.17 7.87
CA GLU A 324 0.51 -18.40 9.33
C GLU A 324 -0.04 -17.23 10.15
N THR A 325 -0.22 -16.05 9.52
CA THR A 325 -0.79 -14.86 10.16
C THR A 325 -2.15 -14.46 9.58
N ALA A 326 -2.79 -15.34 8.80
CA ALA A 326 -4.03 -15.04 8.12
C ALA A 326 -5.11 -14.56 9.10
N GLY A 327 -5.73 -13.42 8.77
CA GLY A 327 -6.73 -12.77 9.62
C GLY A 327 -6.21 -12.14 10.92
N LEU A 328 -4.91 -12.20 11.24
CA LEU A 328 -4.33 -11.49 12.39
C LEU A 328 -4.03 -10.04 12.04
N VAL A 329 -4.48 -9.14 12.92
CA VAL A 329 -4.32 -7.69 12.83
C VAL A 329 -3.80 -7.12 14.14
N VAL A 330 -3.26 -5.91 14.07
CA VAL A 330 -2.78 -5.13 15.23
C VAL A 330 -3.90 -4.20 15.69
N LYS A 331 -4.33 -4.34 16.94
CA LYS A 331 -5.39 -3.53 17.55
C LYS A 331 -4.88 -2.79 18.79
N TYR A 332 -5.36 -1.57 19.00
CA TYR A 332 -5.21 -0.83 20.25
C TYR A 332 -6.60 -0.48 20.77
N ASN A 333 -6.90 -0.84 22.03
CA ASN A 333 -8.24 -0.66 22.63
C ASN A 333 -9.38 -1.20 21.75
N GLY A 334 -9.18 -2.38 21.15
CA GLY A 334 -10.17 -3.05 20.30
C GLY A 334 -10.34 -2.45 18.89
N ARG A 335 -9.62 -1.38 18.53
CA ARG A 335 -9.66 -0.75 17.19
C ARG A 335 -8.37 -1.05 16.43
N LEU A 336 -8.43 -1.08 15.09
CA LEU A 336 -7.22 -1.24 14.27
C LEU A 336 -6.21 -0.12 14.56
N ALA A 337 -4.97 -0.53 14.87
CA ALA A 337 -3.86 0.38 15.08
C ALA A 337 -3.38 1.01 13.76
N GLU A 338 -2.65 2.11 13.86
CA GLU A 338 -1.85 2.63 12.75
C GLU A 338 -0.52 1.89 12.75
N THR A 339 -0.21 1.18 11.68
CA THR A 339 0.94 0.29 11.59
C THR A 339 1.95 0.80 10.56
N PHE A 340 2.36 2.06 10.71
CA PHE A 340 3.38 2.66 9.84
C PHE A 340 4.71 1.93 9.99
N TYR A 341 5.47 1.82 8.91
CA TYR A 341 6.77 1.18 8.91
C TYR A 341 7.74 1.91 7.98
N SER A 342 9.02 1.88 8.31
CA SER A 342 10.11 2.43 7.49
C SER A 342 11.15 1.35 7.22
N SER A 343 11.97 1.56 6.19
CA SER A 343 13.02 0.59 5.86
C SER A 343 14.00 0.42 7.02
N SER A 344 14.52 1.52 7.54
CA SER A 344 15.65 1.51 8.47
C SER A 344 15.59 2.76 9.33
N PHE A 345 15.88 2.63 10.63
CA PHE A 345 15.86 3.74 11.58
C PHE A 345 17.25 4.32 11.84
N GLY A 346 18.32 3.58 11.56
CA GLY A 346 19.68 3.95 11.95
C GLY A 346 19.89 3.91 13.47
N GLY A 347 19.07 3.13 14.19
CA GLY A 347 19.19 2.87 15.63
C GLY A 347 18.10 3.46 16.53
N ALA A 348 17.18 4.30 16.04
CA ALA A 348 16.00 4.72 16.81
C ALA A 348 14.87 5.26 15.92
N SER A 349 13.62 4.95 16.29
CA SER A 349 12.43 5.57 15.71
C SER A 349 12.17 6.97 16.33
N GLU A 350 11.05 7.59 15.99
CA GLU A 350 10.63 8.89 16.50
C GLU A 350 9.15 8.88 16.92
N ASP A 351 8.77 9.76 17.83
CA ASP A 351 7.37 9.99 18.17
C ASP A 351 6.64 10.65 17.00
N ALA A 352 5.50 10.09 16.59
CA ALA A 352 4.73 10.61 15.46
C ALA A 352 4.27 12.08 15.65
N LYS A 353 4.16 12.54 16.91
CA LYS A 353 3.93 13.95 17.24
C LYS A 353 5.02 14.86 16.68
N ASN A 354 6.28 14.44 16.76
CA ASN A 354 7.42 15.26 16.33
C ASN A 354 7.54 15.33 14.80
N VAL A 355 7.05 14.31 14.09
CA VAL A 355 7.16 14.24 12.61
C VAL A 355 5.92 14.74 11.89
N TRP A 356 4.74 14.32 12.35
CA TRP A 356 3.45 14.58 11.69
C TRP A 356 2.47 15.40 12.53
N GLY A 357 2.82 15.75 13.77
CA GLY A 357 1.90 16.42 14.69
C GLY A 357 0.78 15.51 15.19
N THR A 358 0.93 14.19 15.04
CA THR A 358 -0.03 13.18 15.51
C THR A 358 -0.26 13.30 17.01
N ASP A 359 -1.51 13.19 17.47
CA ASP A 359 -1.81 13.06 18.90
C ASP A 359 -1.44 11.65 19.38
N THR A 360 -0.21 11.53 19.86
CA THR A 360 0.30 10.30 20.45
C THR A 360 -0.06 10.16 21.92
N VAL A 361 -0.78 11.09 22.54
CA VAL A 361 -1.19 10.97 23.95
C VAL A 361 -2.57 10.32 24.05
N THR A 362 -3.52 10.75 23.23
CA THR A 362 -4.92 10.32 23.35
C THR A 362 -5.41 9.44 22.20
N GLU A 363 -4.92 9.67 20.98
CA GLU A 363 -5.43 8.98 19.78
C GLU A 363 -4.55 7.80 19.37
N HIS A 364 -3.23 7.99 19.36
CA HIS A 364 -2.25 7.00 18.90
C HIS A 364 -1.11 6.77 19.89
N PRO A 365 -1.39 6.31 21.13
CA PRO A 365 -0.38 6.14 22.19
C PRO A 365 0.67 5.06 21.93
N TYR A 366 0.49 4.26 20.89
CA TYR A 366 1.43 3.26 20.44
C TYR A 366 2.40 3.77 19.34
N LEU A 367 2.22 4.99 18.81
CA LEU A 367 3.14 5.59 17.83
C LEU A 367 4.25 6.43 18.49
N ARG A 368 4.91 5.83 19.48
CA ARG A 368 6.01 6.45 20.24
C ARG A 368 7.36 6.16 19.59
N GLY A 369 8.30 7.04 19.88
CA GLY A 369 9.70 6.80 19.54
C GLY A 369 10.27 5.69 20.42
N VAL A 370 11.02 4.77 19.82
CA VAL A 370 11.71 3.67 20.51
C VAL A 370 13.17 3.63 20.08
N THR A 371 14.07 3.42 21.04
CA THR A 371 15.46 3.06 20.74
C THR A 371 15.46 1.66 20.13
N ASP A 372 16.14 1.48 18.99
CA ASP A 372 16.27 0.21 18.29
C ASP A 372 17.72 -0.29 18.38
N PRO A 373 18.09 -1.01 19.46
CA PRO A 373 19.45 -1.51 19.64
C PRO A 373 19.74 -2.73 18.75
N TYR A 374 18.73 -3.30 18.11
CA TYR A 374 18.86 -4.53 17.34
C TYR A 374 19.34 -4.26 15.92
N GLU A 375 18.93 -3.13 15.32
CA GLU A 375 19.26 -2.81 13.93
C GLU A 375 20.78 -2.84 13.64
N ALA A 376 21.62 -2.52 14.64
CA ALA A 376 23.08 -2.60 14.53
C ALA A 376 23.61 -4.02 14.21
N ASP A 377 22.88 -5.07 14.56
CA ASP A 377 23.25 -6.46 14.25
C ASP A 377 23.23 -6.79 12.76
N VAL A 378 22.55 -5.96 11.96
CA VAL A 378 22.41 -6.14 10.52
C VAL A 378 23.05 -4.98 9.75
N ASP A 379 23.91 -4.18 10.37
CA ASP A 379 24.65 -3.10 9.69
C ASP A 379 25.48 -3.64 8.51
N ASP A 380 25.99 -4.88 8.60
CA ASP A 380 26.69 -5.57 7.50
C ASP A 380 25.81 -5.81 6.26
N ARG A 381 24.48 -5.72 6.42
CA ARG A 381 23.44 -6.02 5.42
C ARG A 381 22.48 -4.86 5.18
N ASN A 382 22.59 -3.78 5.93
CA ASN A 382 21.71 -2.62 5.87
C ASN A 382 22.34 -1.54 5.00
N PRO A 383 22.10 -1.49 3.68
CA PRO A 383 22.68 -0.47 2.81
C PRO A 383 22.13 0.95 3.10
N ARG A 384 21.18 1.07 4.04
CA ARG A 384 20.58 2.32 4.47
C ARG A 384 21.22 2.88 5.75
N SER A 385 22.23 2.21 6.31
CA SER A 385 22.92 2.68 7.50
C SER A 385 24.36 2.14 7.55
N PRO A 386 25.39 2.99 7.72
CA PRO A 386 25.37 4.45 7.71
C PRO A 386 25.40 5.03 6.28
N TRP A 387 25.05 6.32 6.15
CA TRP A 387 25.19 7.09 4.91
C TRP A 387 25.81 8.48 5.17
N THR A 388 26.41 9.06 4.13
CA THR A 388 26.98 10.40 4.16
C THR A 388 26.58 11.19 2.92
N VAL A 389 26.11 12.43 3.12
CA VAL A 389 25.82 13.41 2.06
C VAL A 389 26.63 14.67 2.31
N ARG A 390 27.34 15.17 1.29
CA ARG A 390 28.21 16.34 1.42
C ARG A 390 27.81 17.44 0.44
N TYR A 391 27.74 18.66 0.97
CA TYR A 391 27.52 19.88 0.21
C TYR A 391 28.61 20.91 0.51
N THR A 392 28.99 21.72 -0.48
CA THR A 392 29.51 23.07 -0.21
C THR A 392 28.35 23.99 0.19
N ALA A 393 28.64 25.09 0.87
CA ALA A 393 27.63 26.09 1.23
C ALA A 393 26.84 26.58 -0.01
N ALA A 394 27.51 26.72 -1.16
CA ALA A 394 26.88 27.08 -2.43
C ALA A 394 25.93 25.98 -2.96
N GLN A 395 26.32 24.71 -2.91
CA GLN A 395 25.47 23.60 -3.34
C GLN A 395 24.23 23.47 -2.45
N LEU A 396 24.39 23.57 -1.13
CA LEU A 396 23.28 23.54 -0.19
C LEU A 396 22.33 24.73 -0.40
N THR A 397 22.88 25.92 -0.64
CA THR A 397 22.10 27.12 -1.00
C THR A 397 21.25 26.85 -2.24
N GLN A 398 21.85 26.34 -3.31
CA GLN A 398 21.14 26.08 -4.56
C GLN A 398 20.01 25.05 -4.39
N GLN A 399 20.27 23.98 -3.65
CA GLN A 399 19.26 22.94 -3.38
C GLN A 399 18.04 23.50 -2.64
N LEU A 400 18.25 24.35 -1.64
CA LEU A 400 17.17 24.96 -0.87
C LEU A 400 16.41 26.02 -1.69
N GLN A 401 17.12 26.81 -2.51
CA GLN A 401 16.53 27.81 -3.40
C GLN A 401 15.70 27.18 -4.53
N ASN A 402 16.13 26.04 -5.08
CA ASN A 402 15.33 25.27 -6.04
C ASN A 402 13.98 24.83 -5.46
N GLN A 403 13.84 24.82 -4.14
CA GLN A 403 12.61 24.52 -3.43
C GLN A 403 11.96 25.78 -2.81
N GLY A 404 12.38 26.97 -3.21
CA GLY A 404 11.79 28.26 -2.85
C GLY A 404 12.29 28.89 -1.55
N LEU A 405 13.34 28.37 -0.92
CA LEU A 405 13.87 28.90 0.35
C LEU A 405 15.09 29.81 0.11
N GLY A 406 15.17 30.95 0.82
CA GLY A 406 16.36 31.80 0.83
C GLY A 406 16.75 32.39 -0.54
N ILE A 407 15.78 32.77 -1.37
CA ILE A 407 16.03 33.34 -2.71
C ILE A 407 16.88 34.63 -2.60
N GLY A 408 17.96 34.70 -3.37
CA GLY A 408 18.84 35.87 -3.41
C GLY A 408 19.80 36.01 -2.22
N THR A 409 19.96 34.97 -1.41
CA THR A 409 20.92 34.91 -0.29
C THR A 409 21.68 33.58 -0.28
N SER A 410 22.52 33.34 0.72
CA SER A 410 23.31 32.12 0.88
C SER A 410 23.19 31.57 2.29
N VAL A 411 23.35 30.25 2.42
CA VAL A 411 23.37 29.60 3.73
C VAL A 411 24.55 30.13 4.54
N LYS A 412 24.26 30.68 5.72
CA LYS A 412 25.24 31.12 6.72
C LYS A 412 25.49 30.02 7.77
N GLY A 413 24.45 29.26 8.11
CA GLY A 413 24.53 28.19 9.08
C GLY A 413 23.21 27.44 9.21
N LEU A 414 23.26 26.32 9.93
CA LEU A 414 22.13 25.49 10.29
C LEU A 414 22.00 25.47 11.80
N GLU A 415 20.78 25.48 12.31
CA GLU A 415 20.46 25.16 13.69
C GLU A 415 19.55 23.92 13.67
N LEU A 416 19.95 22.87 14.36
CA LEU A 416 19.29 21.56 14.36
C LEU A 416 18.77 21.26 15.77
N THR A 417 17.49 20.96 15.88
CA THR A 417 16.85 20.53 17.14
C THR A 417 16.68 19.02 17.11
N TYR A 418 17.27 18.34 18.09
CA TYR A 418 17.25 16.89 18.26
C TYR A 418 16.22 16.46 19.32
N SER A 419 15.51 15.37 19.04
CA SER A 419 14.71 14.66 20.05
C SER A 419 15.61 13.93 21.06
N GLN A 420 15.02 13.39 22.13
CA GLN A 420 15.74 12.54 23.08
C GLN A 420 16.35 11.29 22.43
N LEU A 421 15.76 10.84 21.32
CA LEU A 421 16.25 9.68 20.56
C LEU A 421 17.31 10.05 19.53
N GLY A 422 17.66 11.34 19.38
CA GLY A 422 18.72 11.80 18.49
C GLY A 422 18.30 12.02 17.04
N ASN A 423 17.00 12.10 16.76
CA ASN A 423 16.51 12.50 15.44
C ASN A 423 16.35 14.01 15.36
N VAL A 424 16.65 14.59 14.19
CA VAL A 424 16.41 16.02 13.94
C VAL A 424 14.92 16.24 13.74
N ILE A 425 14.26 16.87 14.71
CA ILE A 425 12.81 17.17 14.70
C ILE A 425 12.50 18.57 14.17
N GLN A 426 13.51 19.43 14.06
CA GLN A 426 13.41 20.73 13.40
C GLN A 426 14.79 21.16 12.90
N ALA A 427 14.82 21.82 11.75
CA ALA A 427 16.02 22.52 11.26
C ALA A 427 15.69 23.98 10.93
N VAL A 428 16.55 24.91 11.32
CA VAL A 428 16.49 26.31 10.93
C VAL A 428 17.70 26.61 10.06
N VAL A 429 17.46 27.09 8.84
CA VAL A 429 18.50 27.58 7.95
C VAL A 429 18.66 29.07 8.22
N HIS A 430 19.84 29.49 8.67
CA HIS A 430 20.19 30.90 8.80
C HIS A 430 20.83 31.38 7.51
N TRP A 431 20.33 32.49 6.98
CA TRP A 431 20.78 33.08 5.72
C TRP A 431 21.75 34.24 5.96
N ALA A 432 22.63 34.51 4.99
CA ALA A 432 23.63 35.58 5.07
C ALA A 432 23.00 36.98 5.16
N ASN A 433 21.77 37.15 4.65
CA ASN A 433 21.00 38.40 4.75
C ASN A 433 20.34 38.62 6.13
N GLY A 434 20.57 37.73 7.10
CA GLY A 434 20.02 37.81 8.45
C GLY A 434 18.63 37.19 8.63
N GLN A 435 17.98 36.73 7.56
CA GLN A 435 16.72 36.00 7.64
C GLN A 435 16.96 34.52 8.01
N SER A 436 15.88 33.80 8.32
CA SER A 436 15.91 32.36 8.52
C SER A 436 14.73 31.64 7.85
N SER A 437 14.87 30.33 7.67
CA SER A 437 13.78 29.45 7.22
C SER A 437 13.72 28.22 8.10
N THR A 438 12.56 27.97 8.72
CA THR A 438 12.32 26.78 9.53
C THR A 438 11.79 25.64 8.68
N ILE A 439 12.33 24.45 8.89
CA ILE A 439 11.99 23.20 8.22
C ILE A 439 11.51 22.22 9.29
N SER A 440 10.27 21.75 9.14
CA SER A 440 9.69 20.69 9.98
C SER A 440 10.34 19.34 9.70
N ALA A 441 10.32 18.41 10.66
CA ALA A 441 10.91 17.07 10.49
C ALA A 441 10.42 16.35 9.22
N SER A 442 9.12 16.41 8.93
CA SER A 442 8.51 15.84 7.72
C SER A 442 9.09 16.36 6.40
N ASN A 443 9.70 17.54 6.40
CA ASN A 443 10.29 18.16 5.22
C ASN A 443 11.82 18.02 5.15
N ILE A 444 12.51 17.69 6.25
CA ILE A 444 13.99 17.65 6.33
C ILE A 444 14.60 16.80 5.21
N ARG A 445 14.12 15.57 5.04
CA ARG A 445 14.62 14.63 4.02
C ARG A 445 14.58 15.22 2.62
N LYS A 446 13.43 15.79 2.22
CA LYS A 446 13.23 16.41 0.91
C LYS A 446 14.06 17.68 0.74
N ARG A 447 14.11 18.53 1.78
CA ARG A 447 14.81 19.83 1.71
C ARG A 447 16.32 19.65 1.62
N PHE A 448 16.89 18.74 2.40
CA PHE A 448 18.33 18.48 2.44
C PHE A 448 18.79 17.34 1.54
N GLY A 449 17.88 16.57 0.94
CA GLY A 449 18.24 15.44 0.06
C GLY A 449 18.94 14.33 0.83
N VAL A 450 18.45 14.04 2.04
CA VAL A 450 18.98 13.01 2.94
C VAL A 450 17.98 11.87 3.14
N ASP A 451 18.47 10.71 3.52
CA ASP A 451 17.69 9.47 3.54
C ASP A 451 16.79 9.32 4.78
N ALA A 452 17.15 9.96 5.89
CA ALA A 452 16.40 9.94 7.16
C ALA A 452 16.59 11.25 7.95
N ILE A 453 15.82 11.44 9.02
CA ILE A 453 16.00 12.56 9.95
C ILE A 453 17.05 12.30 11.04
N ARG A 454 17.65 11.10 11.05
CA ARG A 454 18.71 10.70 11.98
C ARG A 454 20.09 10.97 11.39
N PHE A 455 20.68 12.12 11.71
CA PHE A 455 22.01 12.50 11.24
C PHE A 455 22.64 13.59 12.10
N THR A 456 23.96 13.73 12.00
CA THR A 456 24.73 14.91 12.45
C THR A 456 25.23 15.71 11.26
N VAL A 457 25.62 16.97 11.48
CA VAL A 457 26.24 17.81 10.43
C VAL A 457 27.63 18.25 10.87
N ASN A 458 28.64 17.98 10.05
CA ASN A 458 30.06 18.26 10.34
C ASN A 458 30.56 17.63 11.65
N GLY A 459 30.00 16.48 12.03
CA GLY A 459 30.30 15.83 13.32
C GLY A 459 29.75 16.56 14.54
N ALA A 460 28.99 17.66 14.34
CA ALA A 460 28.31 18.36 15.41
C ALA A 460 26.97 17.68 15.69
N GLY A 461 26.94 16.94 16.80
CA GLY A 461 25.74 16.52 17.52
C GLY A 461 25.72 17.15 18.92
N THR A 462 24.60 17.04 19.63
CA THR A 462 24.66 17.07 21.09
C THR A 462 25.55 15.90 21.54
N GLY A 463 26.19 15.99 22.71
CA GLY A 463 27.01 14.90 23.25
C GLY A 463 26.21 13.63 23.51
N GLU A 464 26.84 12.64 24.16
CA GLU A 464 26.32 11.29 24.43
C GLU A 464 24.80 11.23 24.64
N PRO A 465 24.14 10.13 24.19
CA PRO A 465 22.72 9.92 24.46
C PRO A 465 22.45 10.25 25.92
N ALA A 466 21.42 11.07 26.17
CA ALA A 466 21.01 11.33 27.55
C ALA A 466 20.85 9.95 28.22
N ASP A 467 21.41 9.81 29.42
CA ASP A 467 21.19 8.62 30.23
C ASP A 467 19.69 8.28 30.16
N PRO A 468 19.34 6.99 29.97
CA PRO A 468 17.95 6.57 29.96
C PRO A 468 17.23 7.24 31.12
N VAL A 469 16.04 7.79 30.89
CA VAL A 469 15.22 8.33 31.99
C VAL A 469 15.05 7.19 32.99
N GLN A 470 15.80 7.26 34.10
CA GLN A 470 15.56 6.35 35.20
C GLN A 470 14.15 6.62 35.70
N PRO A 471 13.36 5.57 36.00
CA PRO A 471 12.10 5.79 36.69
C PRO A 471 12.38 6.64 37.95
N PRO A 472 11.46 7.54 38.34
CA PRO A 472 11.65 8.38 39.50
C PRO A 472 12.13 7.55 40.69
N ALA A 473 13.19 7.99 41.35
CA ALA A 473 13.77 7.27 42.48
C ALA A 473 12.67 6.90 43.50
N GLY A 474 12.36 5.60 43.61
CA GLY A 474 11.32 5.08 44.49
C GLY A 474 10.21 4.24 43.82
N GLU A 475 10.18 4.10 42.50
CA GLU A 475 9.22 3.19 41.85
C GLU A 475 9.74 1.74 41.82
N SER A 476 9.00 0.87 42.49
CA SER A 476 9.18 -0.59 42.54
C SER A 476 8.82 -1.26 41.20
N ILE A 477 9.74 -2.05 40.63
CA ILE A 477 9.52 -2.81 39.40
C ILE A 477 8.74 -4.07 39.73
N ALA A 478 7.50 -4.18 39.23
CA ALA A 478 6.61 -5.29 39.52
C ALA A 478 6.58 -6.34 38.38
N ILE A 479 6.80 -7.61 38.71
CA ILE A 479 6.50 -8.73 37.81
C ILE A 479 5.01 -9.07 37.97
N ASN A 480 4.27 -9.07 36.84
CA ASN A 480 2.83 -9.35 36.80
C ASN A 480 1.98 -8.52 37.79
N GLY A 481 2.41 -7.29 38.10
CA GLY A 481 1.68 -6.36 38.97
C GLY A 481 1.60 -6.76 40.44
N ALA A 482 2.38 -7.76 40.89
CA ALA A 482 2.27 -8.30 42.26
C ALA A 482 3.60 -8.39 43.02
N GLU A 483 4.72 -8.72 42.35
CA GLU A 483 6.02 -8.87 43.02
C GLU A 483 6.99 -7.78 42.61
N THR A 484 7.37 -6.93 43.56
CA THR A 484 8.50 -6.02 43.43
C THR A 484 9.81 -6.82 43.36
N VAL A 485 10.66 -6.56 42.37
CA VAL A 485 11.99 -7.17 42.26
C VAL A 485 13.10 -6.12 42.30
N ASP A 486 14.10 -6.39 43.15
CA ASP A 486 15.26 -5.51 43.34
C ASP A 486 16.43 -5.86 42.39
N SER A 487 16.34 -6.98 41.67
CA SER A 487 17.39 -7.51 40.78
C SER A 487 16.81 -8.48 39.74
N LEU A 488 17.40 -8.48 38.54
CA LEU A 488 17.14 -9.47 37.48
C LEU A 488 18.16 -10.61 37.42
N GLU A 489 19.13 -10.63 38.34
CA GLU A 489 20.10 -11.71 38.44
C GLU A 489 19.39 -13.03 38.77
N GLY A 490 19.67 -14.07 37.97
CA GLY A 490 19.06 -15.39 38.13
C GLY A 490 17.56 -15.45 37.77
N LYS A 491 16.99 -14.39 37.19
CA LYS A 491 15.63 -14.40 36.67
C LYS A 491 15.59 -14.97 35.25
N TYR A 492 14.42 -15.47 34.88
CA TYR A 492 14.15 -16.03 33.56
C TYR A 492 12.95 -15.29 32.96
N THR A 493 12.99 -15.03 31.65
CA THR A 493 11.83 -14.64 30.87
C THR A 493 11.14 -15.89 30.34
N ILE A 494 9.82 -15.79 30.17
CA ILE A 494 9.02 -16.78 29.46
C ILE A 494 8.40 -16.03 28.27
N SER A 495 8.74 -16.43 27.05
CA SER A 495 8.14 -15.83 25.84
C SER A 495 6.64 -16.12 25.78
N GLY A 496 5.91 -15.43 24.91
CA GLY A 496 4.49 -15.75 24.63
C GLY A 496 4.28 -17.20 24.16
N SER A 497 5.31 -17.83 23.61
CA SER A 497 5.34 -19.24 23.19
C SER A 497 5.74 -20.24 24.29
N GLY A 498 6.02 -19.76 25.51
CA GLY A 498 6.38 -20.61 26.66
C GLY A 498 7.86 -20.97 26.76
N THR A 499 8.73 -20.39 25.92
CA THR A 499 10.18 -20.63 25.98
C THR A 499 10.76 -19.92 27.18
N VAL A 500 11.45 -20.67 28.05
CA VAL A 500 12.11 -20.14 29.24
C VAL A 500 13.56 -19.80 28.91
N SER A 501 13.92 -18.53 29.01
CA SER A 501 15.28 -18.02 28.74
C SER A 501 15.80 -17.27 29.95
N LYS A 502 17.09 -17.39 30.26
CA LYS A 502 17.70 -16.56 31.31
C LYS A 502 17.64 -15.10 30.87
N VAL A 503 17.28 -14.18 31.77
CA VAL A 503 17.36 -12.75 31.48
C VAL A 503 18.81 -12.42 31.13
N GLY A 504 19.03 -11.88 29.93
CA GLY A 504 20.37 -11.50 29.43
C GLY A 504 20.98 -10.34 30.19
N GLU A 505 22.24 -10.00 29.88
CA GLU A 505 23.01 -8.95 30.57
C GLU A 505 22.50 -7.52 30.28
N SER A 506 21.60 -7.34 29.31
CA SER A 506 21.02 -6.02 28.97
C SER A 506 19.50 -6.12 28.71
N PRO A 507 18.70 -6.35 29.75
CA PRO A 507 17.24 -6.32 29.64
C PRO A 507 16.74 -4.89 29.35
N TYR A 508 15.56 -4.74 28.76
CA TYR A 508 14.90 -3.45 28.56
C TYR A 508 13.53 -3.45 29.26
N LEU A 509 13.20 -2.35 29.92
CA LEU A 509 11.88 -2.05 30.48
C LEU A 509 11.01 -1.42 29.40
N ILE A 510 9.77 -1.86 29.28
CA ILE A 510 8.72 -1.18 28.50
C ILE A 510 7.67 -0.72 29.50
N SER A 511 7.55 0.58 29.72
CA SER A 511 6.58 1.13 30.68
C SER A 511 5.15 0.94 30.18
N GLY A 512 4.16 1.05 31.08
CA GLY A 512 2.74 1.06 30.68
C GLY A 512 2.35 2.24 29.77
N ALA A 513 3.21 3.26 29.67
CA ALA A 513 3.10 4.38 28.73
C ALA A 513 3.86 4.15 27.41
N GLY A 514 4.54 3.01 27.26
CA GLY A 514 5.28 2.61 26.07
C GLY A 514 6.71 3.13 25.98
N GLU A 515 7.27 3.70 27.05
CA GLU A 515 8.67 4.12 27.08
C GLU A 515 9.58 2.90 27.24
N ILE A 516 10.57 2.76 26.35
CA ILE A 516 11.53 1.66 26.38
C ILE A 516 12.88 2.15 26.92
N SER A 517 13.39 1.57 27.99
CA SER A 517 14.70 1.91 28.58
C SER A 517 15.51 0.67 28.95
N PRO A 518 16.85 0.66 28.80
CA PRO A 518 17.67 -0.43 29.30
C PRO A 518 17.57 -0.51 30.82
N PHE A 519 17.47 -1.73 31.34
CA PHE A 519 17.40 -2.05 32.75
C PHE A 519 18.82 -2.21 33.32
N GLY A 520 19.12 -1.50 34.41
CA GLY A 520 20.31 -1.77 35.23
C GLY A 520 21.64 -1.29 34.64
N ALA A 521 21.66 -0.26 33.79
CA ALA A 521 22.90 0.38 33.38
C ALA A 521 23.53 1.15 34.56
N ASP A 522 24.25 0.44 35.43
CA ASP A 522 25.25 1.07 36.29
C ASP A 522 26.36 1.60 35.37
N GLY A 523 26.62 2.90 35.43
CA GLY A 523 27.47 3.67 34.50
C GLY A 523 28.98 3.32 34.51
N THR A 524 29.35 2.05 34.53
CA THR A 524 30.73 1.58 34.50
C THR A 524 30.87 0.37 33.58
N GLY A 525 30.95 0.60 32.26
CA GLY A 525 31.13 -0.50 31.31
C GLY A 525 31.19 -0.07 29.86
N SER A 526 32.06 0.89 29.52
CA SER A 526 32.45 1.14 28.14
C SER A 526 33.33 -0.02 27.65
N GLU A 527 32.74 -0.99 26.96
CA GLU A 527 33.50 -1.83 26.03
C GLU A 527 33.37 -1.24 24.62
N GLY A 528 34.52 -1.07 23.97
CA GLY A 528 34.71 -0.19 22.83
C GLY A 528 33.84 -0.50 21.62
N ILE A 529 33.04 0.49 21.25
CA ILE A 529 32.46 0.62 19.91
C ILE A 529 33.64 0.81 18.94
N GLY A 530 33.68 -0.02 17.88
CA GLY A 530 34.73 0.05 16.85
C GLY A 530 34.85 1.45 16.21
N PRO A 531 36.01 1.77 15.60
CA PRO A 531 36.44 3.14 15.32
C PRO A 531 35.68 3.93 14.23
N ASP A 532 34.51 3.50 13.74
CA ASP A 532 33.82 4.15 12.60
C ASP A 532 32.30 4.42 12.80
N VAL A 533 31.75 4.30 14.01
CA VAL A 533 30.34 4.68 14.29
C VAL A 533 30.27 6.14 14.76
N PRO A 534 29.58 7.06 14.05
CA PRO A 534 29.40 8.43 14.53
C PRO A 534 28.65 8.45 15.87
N VAL A 535 29.22 9.12 16.88
CA VAL A 535 28.58 9.39 18.17
C VAL A 535 27.25 10.10 17.94
N GLN A 536 26.16 9.52 18.45
CA GLN A 536 24.79 10.00 18.17
C GLN A 536 24.34 11.02 19.22
N PRO A 537 23.66 12.09 18.79
CA PRO A 537 23.25 13.18 19.66
C PRO A 537 22.09 12.82 20.61
N GLY A 538 22.16 13.18 21.89
CA GLY A 538 21.01 13.29 22.79
C GLY A 538 20.07 14.49 22.49
N SER A 539 19.12 14.83 23.37
CA SER A 539 18.22 15.97 23.12
C SER A 539 18.95 17.32 23.15
N GLY A 540 18.57 18.26 22.27
CA GLY A 540 19.04 19.65 22.35
C GLY A 540 19.14 20.35 20.99
N THR A 541 19.71 21.55 20.99
CA THR A 541 19.88 22.38 19.79
C THR A 541 21.36 22.57 19.48
N VAL A 542 21.76 22.33 18.23
CA VAL A 542 23.13 22.47 17.74
C VAL A 542 23.18 23.44 16.57
N THR A 543 24.07 24.43 16.63
CA THR A 543 24.33 25.33 15.50
C THR A 543 25.61 24.92 14.78
N VAL A 544 25.55 24.85 13.45
CA VAL A 544 26.67 24.50 12.57
C VAL A 544 26.82 25.58 11.52
N SER A 545 28.06 26.04 11.30
CA SER A 545 28.41 26.98 10.24
C SER A 545 29.71 26.57 9.58
N GLY A 546 29.86 26.87 8.29
CA GLY A 546 31.10 26.64 7.56
C GLY A 546 30.90 26.64 6.04
N ASP A 547 31.99 26.46 5.33
CA ASP A 547 31.99 26.43 3.85
C ASP A 547 31.52 25.08 3.28
N THR A 548 31.46 24.06 4.13
CA THR A 548 30.97 22.72 3.79
C THR A 548 30.04 22.18 4.87
N TYR A 549 29.04 21.41 4.46
CA TYR A 549 28.08 20.72 5.31
C TYR A 549 28.10 19.23 4.97
N THR A 550 28.57 18.40 5.88
CA THR A 550 28.62 16.94 5.75
C THR A 550 27.59 16.33 6.68
N PHE A 551 26.49 15.85 6.11
CA PHE A 551 25.43 15.13 6.80
C PHE A 551 25.87 13.67 6.94
N SER A 552 26.01 13.19 8.17
CA SER A 552 26.40 11.79 8.46
C SER A 552 25.29 11.16 9.30
N GLY A 553 24.64 10.13 8.79
CA GLY A 553 23.44 9.58 9.39
C GLY A 553 23.25 8.11 9.10
N GLY A 554 22.08 7.61 9.49
CA GLY A 554 21.65 6.25 9.24
C GLY A 554 20.14 6.18 9.11
N GLY A 555 19.65 5.10 8.52
CA GLY A 555 18.23 4.89 8.29
C GLY A 555 17.72 5.38 6.94
N PHE A 556 16.53 4.90 6.58
CA PHE A 556 15.78 5.30 5.40
C PHE A 556 14.28 5.19 5.65
N GLY A 557 13.56 6.31 5.53
CA GLY A 557 12.11 6.34 5.73
C GLY A 557 11.67 7.53 6.57
N HIS A 558 10.51 7.43 7.19
CA HIS A 558 9.91 8.50 8.00
C HIS A 558 10.16 8.34 9.51
N GLN A 559 10.82 7.26 9.93
CA GLN A 559 11.21 6.99 11.32
C GLN A 559 10.03 6.77 12.29
N ILE A 560 8.83 6.42 11.80
CA ILE A 560 7.65 6.18 12.66
C ILE A 560 7.26 4.70 12.62
N GLY A 561 6.91 4.13 13.76
CA GLY A 561 6.39 2.77 13.89
C GLY A 561 7.48 1.70 13.82
N MET A 562 7.38 0.76 12.88
CA MET A 562 8.29 -0.39 12.79
C MET A 562 9.46 -0.18 11.82
N SER A 563 10.69 -0.52 12.24
CA SER A 563 11.84 -0.66 11.33
C SER A 563 11.81 -2.02 10.67
N GLN A 564 11.89 -2.08 9.34
CA GLN A 564 12.01 -3.34 8.62
C GLN A 564 13.36 -4.01 8.94
N PHE A 565 14.48 -3.27 8.86
CA PHE A 565 15.80 -3.81 9.20
C PHE A 565 15.92 -4.20 10.68
N GLY A 566 15.30 -3.44 11.59
CA GLY A 566 15.28 -3.81 13.00
C GLY A 566 14.41 -5.05 13.27
N ALA A 567 13.25 -5.19 12.61
CA ALA A 567 12.46 -6.43 12.64
C ALA A 567 13.25 -7.64 12.12
N ASN A 568 14.04 -7.47 11.06
CA ASN A 568 14.96 -8.50 10.55
C ASN A 568 16.02 -8.88 11.59
N ALA A 569 16.64 -7.89 12.26
CA ALA A 569 17.60 -8.15 13.32
C ALA A 569 16.99 -8.88 14.52
N MET A 570 15.84 -8.42 15.01
CA MET A 570 15.09 -9.07 16.08
C MET A 570 14.73 -10.52 15.71
N ALA A 571 14.20 -10.76 14.51
CA ALA A 571 13.88 -12.11 14.08
C ALA A 571 15.13 -13.02 14.01
N ARG A 572 16.30 -12.48 13.64
CA ARG A 572 17.58 -13.23 13.68
C ARG A 572 18.07 -13.54 15.09
N ARG A 573 17.71 -12.70 16.07
CA ARG A 573 17.92 -12.98 17.50
C ARG A 573 16.90 -13.97 18.09
N GLY A 574 15.91 -14.38 17.30
CA GLY A 574 14.90 -15.37 17.71
C GLY A 574 13.63 -14.77 18.32
N PHE A 575 13.42 -13.46 18.21
CA PHE A 575 12.16 -12.84 18.59
C PHE A 575 11.03 -13.27 17.65
N THR A 576 9.85 -13.52 18.20
CA THR A 576 8.65 -13.84 17.43
C THR A 576 8.00 -12.59 16.84
N TYR A 577 7.14 -12.76 15.83
CA TYR A 577 6.46 -11.64 15.18
C TYR A 577 5.64 -10.77 16.14
N ASP A 578 5.08 -11.35 17.19
CA ASP A 578 4.31 -10.63 18.20
C ASP A 578 5.21 -9.81 19.14
N GLU A 579 6.38 -10.33 19.51
CA GLU A 579 7.39 -9.58 20.25
C GLU A 579 7.94 -8.41 19.42
N ILE A 580 8.17 -8.62 18.12
CA ILE A 580 8.60 -7.57 17.19
C ILE A 580 7.55 -6.46 17.09
N VAL A 581 6.29 -6.81 16.82
CA VAL A 581 5.21 -5.81 16.67
C VAL A 581 4.99 -5.05 17.97
N THR A 582 4.96 -5.73 19.12
CA THR A 582 4.72 -5.07 20.42
C THR A 582 5.90 -4.23 20.89
N PHE A 583 7.13 -4.52 20.44
CA PHE A 583 8.29 -3.66 20.64
C PHE A 583 8.14 -2.31 19.92
N TYR A 584 7.76 -2.32 18.63
CA TYR A 584 7.62 -1.08 17.85
C TYR A 584 6.31 -0.33 18.08
N PHE A 585 5.27 -1.03 18.56
CA PHE A 585 3.97 -0.45 18.85
C PHE A 585 3.54 -0.80 20.28
N PRO A 586 4.06 -0.08 21.30
CA PRO A 586 3.80 -0.44 22.69
C PRO A 586 2.31 -0.43 23.04
N GLY A 587 1.86 -1.46 23.76
CA GLY A 587 0.47 -1.57 24.24
C GLY A 587 -0.54 -2.06 23.20
N VAL A 588 -0.13 -2.37 21.97
CA VAL A 588 -1.02 -3.03 21.00
C VAL A 588 -1.25 -4.50 21.35
N GLN A 589 -2.30 -5.06 20.77
CA GLN A 589 -2.68 -6.46 20.87
C GLN A 589 -2.83 -7.06 19.47
N ILE A 590 -2.35 -8.28 19.30
CA ILE A 590 -2.55 -9.03 18.07
C ILE A 590 -3.78 -9.90 18.23
N GLN A 591 -4.75 -9.71 17.36
CA GLN A 591 -6.05 -10.36 17.43
C GLN A 591 -6.53 -10.73 16.04
N LYS A 592 -7.50 -11.65 15.96
CA LYS A 592 -8.25 -11.85 14.72
C LYS A 592 -9.04 -10.58 14.37
N TYR A 593 -9.12 -10.27 13.08
CA TYR A 593 -9.85 -9.12 12.54
C TYR A 593 -11.31 -9.10 13.01
#